data_AF-A0A7G9TF30-F1
#
_entry.id   AF-A0A7G9TF30-F1
#
_cell.length_a   1.000
_cell.length_b   1.000
_cell.length_c   1.000
_cell.angle_alpha   90.00
_cell.angle_beta   90.00
_cell.angle_gamma   90.00
#
_symmetry.space_group_name_H-M   'P 1'
#
loop_
_entity.id
_entity.type
_entity.pdbx_description
1 polymer ?
#
loop_
_entity_poly.entity_id
_entity_poly.type
_entity_poly.pdbx_seq_one_letter_code
_entity_poly.pdbx_strand_id
1 'polypeptide(L)'
;MSRTITAFPAPRLHLLARIAAAILGGYGFTWGFIAAGASLMFAAGMGFHDAEFLASLLGVLAFVAVFLWTFAARRLWVVWAVLAGGGALLAATGSFVQSLLV
;
A
#
# COMPACT_ATOMS: atom_id res chain seq x y z
N MET A 1 30.81 14.28 -31.74
CA MET A 1 30.86 13.93 -30.31
C MET A 1 29.41 13.87 -29.80
N SER A 2 29.07 12.77 -29.14
CA SER A 2 27.76 12.15 -28.89
C SER A 2 26.51 13.02 -28.76
N ARG A 3 25.45 12.64 -29.50
CA ARG A 3 24.06 13.07 -29.27
C ARG A 3 23.59 12.54 -27.91
N THR A 4 23.36 13.44 -26.96
CA THR A 4 22.66 13.13 -25.72
C THR A 4 21.21 12.82 -26.07
N ILE A 5 20.85 11.54 -26.12
CA ILE A 5 19.45 11.12 -26.28
C ILE A 5 18.75 11.43 -24.95
N THR A 6 18.11 12.59 -24.85
CA THR A 6 17.09 12.82 -23.84
C THR A 6 15.92 11.91 -24.20
N ALA A 7 15.90 10.70 -23.61
CA ALA A 7 14.76 9.81 -23.72
C ALA A 7 13.56 10.52 -23.08
N PHE A 8 12.69 11.11 -23.90
CA PHE A 8 11.38 11.53 -23.43
C PHE A 8 10.68 10.31 -22.84
N PRO A 9 10.19 10.34 -21.59
CA PRO A 9 9.46 9.21 -21.04
C PRO A 9 8.29 8.88 -21.97
N ALA A 10 8.29 7.68 -22.56
CA ALA A 10 7.23 7.26 -23.45
C ALA A 10 5.88 7.37 -22.69
N PRO A 11 4.87 8.09 -23.20
CA PRO A 11 3.59 8.32 -22.50
C PRO A 11 2.92 7.03 -22.02
N ARG A 12 3.11 5.95 -22.79
CA ARG A 12 2.64 4.59 -22.49
C ARG A 12 3.33 3.98 -21.26
N LEU A 13 4.63 4.21 -21.11
CA LEU A 13 5.39 3.74 -19.95
C LEU A 13 4.95 4.47 -18.68
N HIS A 14 4.62 5.74 -18.79
CA HIS A 14 4.08 6.54 -17.68
C HIS A 14 2.70 6.03 -17.25
N LEU A 15 1.85 5.64 -18.21
CA LEU A 15 0.54 5.03 -17.92
C LEU A 15 0.69 3.64 -17.29
N LEU A 16 1.55 2.79 -17.84
CA LEU A 16 1.85 1.47 -17.29
C LEU A 16 2.41 1.54 -15.87
N ALA A 17 3.33 2.47 -15.59
CA ALA A 17 3.86 2.69 -14.25
C ALA A 17 2.77 3.12 -13.26
N ARG A 18 1.76 3.84 -13.72
CA ARG A 18 0.61 4.27 -12.91
C ARG A 18 -0.34 3.13 -12.60
N ILE A 19 -0.64 2.29 -13.60
CA ILE A 19 -1.44 1.08 -13.43
C ILE A 19 -0.71 0.10 -12.50
N ALA A 20 0.60 -0.10 -12.71
CA ALA A 20 1.42 -0.93 -11.84
C ALA A 20 1.45 -0.39 -10.41
N ALA A 21 1.57 0.93 -10.21
CA ALA A 21 1.51 1.54 -8.89
C ALA A 21 0.15 1.34 -8.21
N ALA A 22 -0.95 1.51 -8.96
CA ALA A 22 -2.30 1.33 -8.45
C ALA A 22 -2.57 -0.12 -8.04
N ILE A 23 -2.11 -1.09 -8.84
CA ILE A 23 -2.34 -2.52 -8.57
C ILE A 23 -1.35 -3.02 -7.52
N LEU A 24 -0.04 -2.95 -7.79
CA LEU A 24 0.99 -3.52 -6.92
C LEU A 24 1.13 -2.74 -5.62
N GLY A 25 1.19 -1.42 -5.72
CA GLY A 25 1.26 -0.56 -4.55
C GLY A 25 -0.04 -0.62 -3.75
N GLY A 26 -1.20 -0.59 -4.42
CA GLY A 26 -2.51 -0.65 -3.77
C GLY A 26 -2.66 -1.96 -3.01
N TYR A 27 -2.38 -3.07 -3.67
CA TYR A 27 -2.44 -4.40 -3.07
C TYR A 27 -1.46 -4.55 -1.89
N GLY A 28 -0.20 -4.15 -2.06
CA GLY A 28 0.81 -4.25 -0.99
C GLY A 28 0.48 -3.37 0.21
N PHE A 29 -0.02 -2.16 -0.02
CA PHE A 29 -0.47 -1.26 1.05
C PHE A 29 -1.65 -1.86 1.82
N THR A 30 -2.66 -2.35 1.11
CA THR A 30 -3.84 -2.95 1.73
C THR A 30 -3.48 -4.19 2.53
N TRP A 31 -2.58 -5.02 2.00
CA TRP A 31 -2.10 -6.21 2.70
C TRP A 31 -1.41 -5.83 4.02
N GLY A 32 -0.49 -4.85 3.98
CA GLY A 32 0.16 -4.33 5.20
C GLY A 32 -0.84 -3.71 6.18
N PHE A 33 -1.85 -2.99 5.69
CA PHE A 33 -2.90 -2.40 6.50
C PHE A 33 -3.76 -3.44 7.21
N ILE A 34 -4.18 -4.50 6.50
CA ILE A 34 -4.96 -5.61 7.08
C ILE A 34 -4.12 -6.33 8.13
N ALA A 35 -2.86 -6.67 7.81
CA ALA A 35 -1.96 -7.33 8.74
C ALA A 35 -1.76 -6.49 10.03
N ALA A 36 -1.43 -5.21 9.88
CA ALA A 36 -1.26 -4.31 11.02
C ALA A 36 -2.55 -4.14 11.82
N GLY A 37 -3.68 -3.92 11.15
CA GLY A 37 -4.99 -3.73 11.78
C GLY A 37 -5.43 -4.96 12.58
N ALA A 38 -5.28 -6.15 11.99
CA ALA A 38 -5.60 -7.41 12.65
C ALA A 38 -4.70 -7.66 13.86
N SER A 39 -3.37 -7.48 13.72
CA SER A 39 -2.43 -7.65 14.84
C SER A 39 -2.68 -6.65 15.97
N LEU A 40 -3.01 -5.38 15.66
CA LEU A 40 -3.27 -4.35 16.66
C LEU A 40 -4.59 -4.58 17.41
N MET A 41 -5.63 -5.03 16.70
CA MET A 41 -6.92 -5.35 17.31
C MET A 41 -6.86 -6.63 18.16
N PHE A 42 -6.08 -7.62 17.72
CA PHE A 42 -5.78 -8.79 18.53
C PHE A 42 -5.00 -8.41 19.79
N ALA A 43 -4.01 -7.51 19.68
CA ALA A 43 -3.29 -6.96 20.83
C ALA A 43 -4.22 -6.22 21.81
N ALA A 44 -5.29 -5.59 21.31
CA ALA A 44 -6.30 -4.91 22.11
C ALA A 44 -7.29 -5.87 22.81
N GLY A 45 -7.11 -7.19 22.67
CA GLY A 45 -7.94 -8.21 23.32
C GLY A 45 -9.17 -8.64 22.51
N MET A 46 -9.26 -8.25 21.24
CA MET A 46 -10.30 -8.73 20.33
C MET A 46 -9.99 -10.15 19.86
N GLY A 47 -11.02 -10.99 19.68
CA GLY A 47 -10.84 -12.32 19.10
C GLY A 47 -10.19 -12.23 17.72
N PHE A 48 -9.26 -13.13 17.41
CA PHE A 48 -8.51 -13.12 16.14
C PHE A 48 -9.44 -13.08 14.92
N HIS A 49 -10.53 -13.84 14.98
CA HIS A 49 -11.50 -13.91 13.89
C HIS A 49 -12.23 -12.58 13.67
N ASP A 50 -12.66 -11.90 14.74
CA ASP A 50 -13.34 -10.60 14.65
C ASP A 50 -12.38 -9.50 14.18
N ALA A 51 -11.13 -9.55 14.66
CA ALA A 51 -10.07 -8.63 14.26
C ALA A 51 -9.72 -8.75 12.77
N GLU A 52 -9.55 -9.98 12.27
CA GLU A 52 -9.27 -10.24 10.85
C GLU A 52 -10.44 -9.81 9.95
N PHE A 53 -11.68 -10.07 10.39
CA PHE A 53 -12.88 -9.70 9.63
C PHE A 53 -13.03 -8.17 9.53
N LEU A 54 -12.87 -7.47 10.65
CA LEU A 54 -12.95 -6.01 10.70
C LEU A 54 -11.79 -5.36 9.94
N ALA A 55 -10.56 -5.88 10.09
CA ALA A 55 -9.41 -5.42 9.34
C ALA A 55 -9.59 -5.62 7.83
N SER A 56 -10.20 -6.72 7.41
CA SER A 56 -10.52 -6.98 5.99
C SER A 56 -11.56 -6.00 5.46
N LEU A 57 -12.63 -5.70 6.22
CA LEU A 57 -13.60 -4.66 5.85
C LEU A 57 -12.92 -3.29 5.64
N LEU A 58 -12.07 -2.90 6.59
CA LEU A 58 -11.33 -1.64 6.52
C LEU A 58 -10.29 -1.67 5.39
N GLY A 59 -9.69 -2.83 5.12
CA GLY A 59 -8.76 -3.05 4.01
C GLY A 59 -9.40 -2.82 2.65
N VAL A 60 -10.64 -3.29 2.44
CA VAL A 60 -11.38 -3.01 1.20
C VAL A 60 -11.60 -1.50 1.02
N LEU A 61 -12.01 -0.79 2.07
CA LEU A 61 -12.19 0.67 2.03
C LEU A 61 -10.87 1.39 1.74
N ALA A 62 -9.78 0.98 2.39
CA ALA A 62 -8.45 1.52 2.18
C ALA A 62 -7.97 1.27 0.73
N PHE A 63 -8.20 0.08 0.19
CA PHE A 63 -7.88 -0.24 -1.21
C PHE A 63 -8.61 0.68 -2.17
N VAL A 64 -9.93 0.89 -2.00
CA VAL A 64 -10.71 1.78 -2.87
C VAL A 64 -10.21 3.22 -2.76
N ALA A 65 -9.96 3.72 -1.55
CA ALA A 65 -9.45 5.07 -1.34
C ALA A 65 -8.08 5.29 -2.01
N VAL A 66 -7.16 4.33 -1.82
CA VAL A 66 -5.82 4.37 -2.42
C VAL A 66 -5.88 4.22 -3.94
N PHE A 67 -6.75 3.35 -4.45
CA PHE A 67 -6.98 3.18 -5.87
C PHE A 67 -7.46 4.48 -6.50
N LEU A 68 -8.50 5.12 -5.95
CA LEU A 68 -8.98 6.42 -6.43
C LEU A 68 -7.91 7.51 -6.31
N TRP A 69 -7.14 7.51 -5.21
CA TRP A 69 -6.04 8.45 -5.01
C TRP A 69 -4.98 8.32 -6.12
N THR A 70 -4.59 7.10 -6.50
CA THR A 70 -3.55 6.89 -7.52
C THR A 70 -3.88 7.53 -8.87
N PHE A 71 -5.17 7.65 -9.21
CA PHE A 71 -5.64 8.36 -10.40
C PHE A 71 -5.75 9.88 -10.18
N ALA A 72 -6.17 10.34 -9.00
CA ALA A 72 -6.27 11.76 -8.67
C ALA A 72 -4.90 12.45 -8.49
N ALA A 73 -3.88 11.70 -8.05
CA ALA A 73 -2.57 12.25 -7.74
C ALA A 73 -1.78 12.65 -8.99
N ARG A 74 -1.35 13.92 -9.03
CA ARG A 74 -0.58 14.50 -10.15
C ARG A 74 0.89 14.04 -10.19
N ARG A 75 1.43 13.53 -9.08
CA ARG A 75 2.83 13.12 -8.92
C ARG A 75 2.95 11.63 -8.60
N LEU A 76 3.39 10.85 -9.58
CA LEU A 76 3.57 9.40 -9.49
C LEU A 76 4.58 8.95 -8.41
N TRP A 77 5.63 9.73 -8.18
CA TRP A 77 6.64 9.39 -7.17
C TRP A 77 6.09 9.49 -5.74
N VAL A 78 5.16 10.41 -5.48
CA VAL A 78 4.48 10.54 -4.17
C VAL A 78 3.58 9.34 -3.93
N VAL A 79 2.89 8.87 -4.97
CA VAL A 79 2.07 7.66 -4.94
C VAL A 79 2.94 6.47 -4.57
N TRP A 80 4.06 6.25 -5.27
CA TRP A 80 4.99 5.17 -4.91
C TRP A 80 5.54 5.30 -3.49
N ALA A 81 5.94 6.49 -3.04
CA ALA A 81 6.46 6.70 -1.70
C ALA A 81 5.43 6.40 -0.61
N VAL A 82 4.17 6.81 -0.80
CA VAL A 82 3.10 6.58 0.17
C VAL A 82 2.65 5.12 0.17
N LEU A 83 2.48 4.49 -1.00
CA LEU A 83 2.02 3.11 -1.04
C LEU A 83 3.10 2.13 -0.63
N ALA A 84 4.32 2.26 -1.16
CA ALA A 84 5.43 1.37 -0.78
C ALA A 84 5.92 1.69 0.64
N GLY A 85 6.10 2.96 0.97
CA GLY A 85 6.56 3.37 2.29
C GLY A 85 5.51 3.13 3.38
N GLY A 86 4.26 3.51 3.14
CA GLY A 86 3.16 3.26 4.06
C GLY A 86 2.87 1.78 4.23
N GLY A 87 2.86 1.00 3.14
CA GLY A 87 2.67 -0.45 3.19
C GLY A 87 3.78 -1.16 3.95
N ALA A 88 5.05 -0.80 3.69
CA ALA A 88 6.19 -1.34 4.42
C ALA A 88 6.15 -0.98 5.91
N LEU A 89 5.80 0.27 6.24
CA LEU A 89 5.70 0.73 7.63
C LEU A 89 4.57 -0.01 8.37
N LEU A 90 3.41 -0.19 7.74
CA LEU A 90 2.30 -0.94 8.29
C LEU A 90 2.69 -2.41 8.49
N ALA A 91 3.27 -3.06 7.49
CA ALA A 91 3.74 -4.44 7.61
C ALA A 91 4.79 -4.62 8.70
N ALA A 92 5.73 -3.68 8.84
CA ALA A 92 6.72 -3.67 9.91
C ALA A 92 6.05 -3.50 11.29
N THR A 93 5.08 -2.60 11.40
CA THR A 93 4.32 -2.37 12.64
C THR A 93 3.53 -3.61 13.04
N GLY A 94 2.81 -4.24 12.10
CA GLY A 94 2.08 -5.49 12.33
C GLY A 94 3.01 -6.62 12.78
N SER A 95 4.13 -6.79 12.08
CA SER A 95 5.13 -7.80 12.43
C SER A 95 5.74 -7.56 13.82
N PHE A 96 6.04 -6.30 14.15
CA PHE A 96 6.57 -5.93 15.46
C PHE A 96 5.56 -6.19 16.58
N VAL A 97 4.31 -5.76 16.42
CA VAL A 97 3.24 -6.03 17.39
C VAL A 97 3.03 -7.54 17.57
N GLN A 98 3.00 -8.30 16.47
CA GLN A 98 2.85 -9.75 16.53
C GLN A 98 4.04 -10.42 17.22
N SER A 99 5.26 -9.91 17.06
CA SER A 99 6.45 -10.42 17.77
C SER A 99 6.44 -10.15 19.28
N LEU A 100 5.64 -9.20 19.76
CA LEU A 100 5.46 -8.93 21.19
C LEU A 100 4.36 -9.79 21.83
N LEU A 101 3.52 -10.45 21.01
CA LEU A 101 2.39 -11.27 21.44
C LEU A 101 2.70 -12.77 21.42
N VAL A 102 3.76 -13.19 20.73
CA VAL A 102 4.28 -14.57 20.66
C VAL A 102 5.39 -14.74 21.70
#